data_AF-A0A7K0HS76-F1
#
_entry.id   AF-A0A7K0HS76-F1
#
_cell.length_a   1.000
_cell.length_b   1.000
_cell.length_c   1.000
_cell.angle_alpha   90.00
_cell.angle_beta   90.00
_cell.angle_gamma   90.00
#
_symmetry.space_group_name_H-M   'P 1'
#
loop_
_entity.id
_entity.type
_entity.pdbx_description
1 polymer ?
#
loop_
_entity_poly.entity_id
_entity_poly.type
_entity_poly.pdbx_seq_one_letter_code
_entity_poly.pdbx_strand_id
1 'polypeptide(L)'
;TKNGHEEYLEYNAALSRFNRNLKTLKEVAGIASDVTSYTIRHSFAMALKEQNVPIEMISELLGHKSIKTTQIYLRSFSLEKMTVVNKSCFENVYNYMPEVG
;
A
#
# COMPACT_ATOMS: atom_id res chain seq x y z
N THR A 1 -16.26 -15.42 -29.88
CA THR A 1 -16.21 -14.87 -28.51
C THR A 1 -15.45 -15.87 -27.67
N LYS A 2 -14.29 -15.51 -27.10
CA LYS A 2 -13.59 -16.38 -26.15
C LYS A 2 -14.52 -16.64 -24.96
N ASN A 3 -14.59 -17.87 -24.47
CA ASN A 3 -15.39 -18.15 -23.27
C ASN A 3 -14.59 -17.73 -22.02
N GLY A 4 -15.26 -17.36 -20.92
CA GLY A 4 -14.58 -16.82 -19.71
C GLY A 4 -13.49 -17.71 -19.10
N HIS A 5 -13.51 -19.02 -19.36
CA HIS A 5 -12.44 -19.95 -18.99
C HIS A 5 -11.14 -19.71 -19.78
N GLU A 6 -11.23 -19.44 -21.09
CA GLU A 6 -10.06 -19.14 -21.91
C GLU A 6 -9.41 -17.81 -21.50
N GLU A 7 -10.23 -16.80 -21.18
CA GLU A 7 -9.78 -15.50 -20.67
C GLU A 7 -9.06 -15.63 -19.32
N TYR A 8 -9.60 -16.48 -18.42
CA TYR A 8 -8.97 -16.78 -17.15
C TYR A 8 -7.60 -17.45 -17.31
N LEU A 9 -7.48 -18.43 -18.21
CA LEU A 9 -6.20 -19.09 -18.48
C LEU A 9 -5.18 -18.13 -19.09
N GLU A 10 -5.60 -17.30 -20.04
CA GLU A 10 -4.76 -16.28 -20.65
C GLU A 10 -4.23 -15.28 -19.62
N TYR A 11 -5.10 -14.80 -18.73
CA TYR A 11 -4.74 -13.92 -17.63
C TYR A 11 -3.69 -14.57 -16.71
N ASN A 12 -3.90 -15.81 -16.28
CA ASN A 12 -2.96 -16.50 -15.39
C ASN A 12 -1.60 -16.74 -16.06
N ALA A 13 -1.60 -17.08 -17.35
CA ALA A 13 -0.36 -17.21 -18.11
C ALA A 13 0.40 -15.88 -18.19
N ALA A 14 -0.32 -14.76 -18.42
CA ALA A 14 0.26 -13.43 -18.43
C ALA A 14 0.82 -13.01 -17.06
N LEU A 15 0.07 -13.23 -15.99
CA LEU A 15 0.50 -12.96 -14.61
C LEU A 15 1.75 -13.77 -14.24
N SER A 16 1.78 -15.04 -14.61
CA SER A 16 2.93 -15.92 -14.37
C SER A 16 4.17 -15.43 -15.13
N ARG A 17 4.02 -15.04 -16.40
CA ARG A 17 5.12 -14.41 -17.18
C ARG A 17 5.62 -13.14 -16.50
N PHE A 18 4.70 -12.25 -16.11
CA PHE A 18 5.04 -11.00 -15.46
C PHE A 18 5.83 -11.22 -14.16
N ASN A 19 5.36 -12.11 -13.29
CA ASN A 19 6.07 -12.41 -12.03
C ASN A 19 7.44 -13.07 -12.25
N ARG A 20 7.63 -13.87 -13.30
CA ARG A 20 8.96 -14.38 -13.67
C ARG A 20 9.90 -13.25 -14.10
N ASN A 21 9.41 -12.31 -14.90
CA ASN A 21 10.21 -11.15 -15.31
C ASN A 21 10.59 -10.30 -14.11
N LEU A 22 9.68 -10.11 -13.15
CA LEU A 22 9.98 -9.41 -11.89
C LEU A 22 11.03 -10.14 -11.06
N LYS A 23 11.01 -11.48 -11.03
CA LYS A 23 12.04 -12.27 -10.38
C LYS A 23 13.42 -12.00 -10.97
N THR A 24 13.54 -12.04 -12.29
CA THR A 24 14.81 -11.71 -12.97
C THR A 24 15.22 -10.26 -12.71
N LEU A 25 14.28 -9.31 -12.74
CA LEU A 25 14.58 -7.91 -12.49
C LEU A 25 15.09 -7.67 -11.07
N LYS A 26 14.50 -8.33 -10.04
CA LYS A 26 14.96 -8.17 -8.66
C LYS A 26 16.38 -8.71 -8.45
N GLU A 27 16.75 -9.78 -9.16
CA GLU A 27 18.09 -10.38 -9.10
C GLU A 27 19.11 -9.42 -9.70
N VAL A 28 18.81 -8.83 -10.86
CA VAL A 28 19.66 -7.81 -11.51
C VAL A 28 19.77 -6.54 -10.66
N ALA A 29 18.69 -6.13 -10.00
CA ALA A 29 18.68 -4.96 -9.13
C ALA A 29 19.30 -5.19 -7.74
N GLY A 30 19.73 -6.41 -7.42
CA GLY A 30 20.29 -6.75 -6.10
C GLY A 30 19.28 -6.69 -4.94
N ILE A 31 17.98 -6.83 -5.23
CA ILE A 31 16.92 -6.79 -4.22
C ILE A 31 16.77 -8.19 -3.59
N ALA A 32 17.05 -8.29 -2.29
CA ALA A 32 17.01 -9.55 -1.55
C ALA A 32 15.58 -10.09 -1.37
N SER A 33 14.59 -9.22 -1.16
CA SER A 33 13.20 -9.60 -0.94
C SER A 33 12.51 -10.08 -2.23
N ASP A 34 11.46 -10.87 -2.09
CA ASP A 34 10.67 -11.31 -3.25
C ASP A 34 9.82 -10.18 -3.81
N VAL A 35 9.89 -10.03 -5.13
CA VAL A 35 9.15 -9.03 -5.90
C VAL A 35 8.15 -9.75 -6.80
N THR A 36 6.88 -9.45 -6.56
CA THR A 36 5.74 -9.94 -7.35
C THR A 36 4.84 -8.77 -7.73
N SER A 37 3.86 -9.01 -8.59
CA SER A 37 2.81 -8.03 -8.88
C SER A 37 2.08 -7.55 -7.62
N TYR A 38 1.92 -8.43 -6.62
CA TYR A 38 1.35 -8.08 -5.32
C TYR A 38 2.27 -7.13 -4.55
N THR A 39 3.58 -7.42 -4.50
CA THR A 39 4.58 -6.56 -3.84
C THR A 39 4.55 -5.16 -4.42
N ILE A 40 4.54 -5.04 -5.76
CA ILE A 40 4.50 -3.74 -6.45
C ILE A 40 3.21 -2.98 -6.12
N ARG A 41 2.06 -3.64 -6.20
CA ARG A 41 0.77 -3.02 -5.85
C ARG A 41 0.78 -2.52 -4.40
N HIS A 42 1.42 -3.25 -3.50
CA HIS A 42 1.48 -2.90 -2.09
C HIS A 42 2.36 -1.68 -1.87
N SER A 43 3.55 -1.69 -2.46
CA SER A 43 4.47 -0.55 -2.43
C SER A 43 3.83 0.71 -3.00
N PHE A 44 3.08 0.60 -4.10
CA PHE A 44 2.34 1.73 -4.69
C PHE A 44 1.30 2.31 -3.71
N ALA A 45 0.43 1.45 -3.16
CA ALA A 45 -0.61 1.89 -2.23
C ALA A 45 -0.02 2.50 -0.95
N MET A 46 1.03 1.90 -0.42
CA MET A 46 1.74 2.43 0.75
C MET A 46 2.43 3.77 0.46
N ALA A 47 3.05 3.95 -0.70
CA ALA A 47 3.65 5.22 -1.08
C ALA A 47 2.62 6.34 -1.15
N LEU A 48 1.44 6.09 -1.73
CA LEU A 48 0.34 7.06 -1.77
C LEU A 48 -0.19 7.38 -0.36
N LYS A 49 -0.34 6.35 0.48
CA LYS A 49 -0.74 6.54 1.87
C LYS A 49 0.28 7.38 2.64
N GLU A 50 1.57 7.16 2.41
CA GLU A 50 2.65 7.96 3.01
C GLU A 50 2.68 9.40 2.49
N GLN A 51 2.09 9.67 1.33
CA GLN A 51 1.86 11.02 0.83
C GLN A 51 0.53 11.62 1.29
N ASN A 52 -0.17 10.98 2.24
CA ASN A 52 -1.47 11.39 2.76
C ASN A 52 -2.56 11.50 1.67
N VAL A 53 -2.45 10.72 0.60
CA VAL A 53 -3.51 10.63 -0.42
C VAL A 53 -4.75 9.99 0.22
N PRO A 54 -5.97 10.52 -0.04
CA PRO A 54 -7.20 9.95 0.49
C PRO A 54 -7.36 8.48 0.13
N ILE A 55 -7.79 7.67 1.10
CA ILE A 55 -7.91 6.22 0.93
C ILE A 55 -8.95 5.84 -0.13
N GLU A 56 -9.96 6.68 -0.34
CA GLU A 56 -10.96 6.58 -1.39
C GLU A 56 -10.30 6.64 -2.78
N MET A 57 -9.40 7.61 -2.97
CA MET A 57 -8.64 7.78 -4.21
C MET A 57 -7.67 6.63 -4.44
N ILE A 58 -6.99 6.17 -3.39
CA ILE A 58 -6.14 4.97 -3.46
C ILE A 58 -6.99 3.75 -3.85
N SER A 59 -8.18 3.60 -3.29
CA SER A 59 -9.11 2.51 -3.59
C SER A 59 -9.53 2.50 -5.06
N GLU A 60 -9.82 3.68 -5.62
CA GLU A 60 -10.18 3.87 -7.02
C GLU A 60 -9.00 3.54 -7.96
N LEU A 61 -7.80 4.02 -7.66
CA LEU A 61 -6.57 3.72 -8.41
C LEU A 61 -6.23 2.22 -8.41
N LEU A 62 -6.61 1.49 -7.36
CA LEU A 62 -6.44 0.04 -7.25
C LEU A 62 -7.59 -0.76 -7.88
N GLY A 63 -8.67 -0.10 -8.31
CA GLY A 63 -9.85 -0.75 -8.88
C GLY A 63 -10.64 -1.59 -7.87
N HIS A 64 -10.54 -1.27 -6.57
CA HIS A 64 -11.24 -2.03 -5.54
C HIS A 64 -12.73 -1.69 -5.51
N LYS A 65 -13.59 -2.71 -5.62
CA LYS A 65 -15.05 -2.57 -5.54
C LYS A 65 -15.58 -2.13 -4.15
N SER A 66 -14.74 -2.22 -3.13
CA SER A 66 -15.08 -1.80 -1.76
C SER A 66 -13.86 -1.19 -1.10
N ILE A 67 -14.07 -0.04 -0.44
CA ILE A 67 -13.05 0.62 0.37
C ILE A 67 -12.53 -0.27 1.51
N LYS A 68 -13.35 -1.20 1.99
CA LYS A 68 -12.97 -2.17 3.04
C LYS A 68 -11.78 -3.03 2.61
N THR A 69 -11.68 -3.38 1.33
CA THR A 69 -10.53 -4.11 0.77
C THR A 69 -9.26 -3.26 0.88
N THR A 70 -9.34 -1.97 0.56
CA THR A 70 -8.23 -1.00 0.69
C THR A 70 -7.84 -0.77 2.15
N GLN A 71 -8.81 -0.69 3.06
CA GLN A 71 -8.56 -0.52 4.50
C GLN A 71 -7.80 -1.71 5.11
N ILE A 72 -8.15 -2.95 4.74
CA ILE A 72 -7.40 -4.15 5.16
C ILE A 72 -5.97 -4.11 4.59
N TYR A 73 -5.84 -3.65 3.36
CA TYR A 73 -4.56 -3.55 2.64
C TYR A 73 -3.60 -2.52 3.24
N LEU A 74 -4.14 -1.44 3.83
CA LEU A 74 -3.39 -0.28 4.31
C LEU A 74 -3.31 -0.21 5.84
N ARG A 75 -3.32 -1.33 6.55
CA ARG A 75 -3.61 -1.34 8.01
C ARG A 75 -2.67 -0.57 8.94
N SER A 76 -1.50 -0.10 8.53
CA SER A 76 -0.60 0.62 9.45
C SER A 76 0.16 1.75 8.76
N PHE A 77 0.29 2.89 9.44
CA PHE A 77 1.24 3.94 9.06
C PHE A 77 2.62 3.57 9.61
N SER A 78 3.68 4.18 9.09
CA SER A 78 5.01 4.03 9.71
C SER A 78 5.01 4.44 11.19
N LEU A 79 5.81 3.73 11.99
CA LEU A 79 5.98 4.02 13.42
C LEU A 79 6.45 5.46 13.64
N GLU A 80 7.31 5.97 12.76
CA GLU A 80 7.80 7.34 12.78
C GLU A 80 6.64 8.36 12.74
N LYS A 81 5.72 8.23 11.78
CA LYS A 81 4.55 9.12 11.70
C LYS A 81 3.63 9.00 12.90
N MET A 82 3.40 7.78 13.38
CA MET A 82 2.58 7.56 14.58
C MET A 82 3.21 8.23 15.80
N THR A 83 4.53 8.15 15.95
CA THR A 83 5.27 8.83 17.03
C THR A 83 5.18 10.34 16.92
N VAL A 84 5.30 10.92 15.72
CA VAL A 84 5.17 12.37 15.52
C VAL A 84 3.78 12.87 15.93
N VAL A 85 2.72 12.18 15.50
CA VAL A 85 1.34 12.54 15.87
C VAL A 85 1.13 12.39 17.37
N ASN A 86 1.56 11.27 17.96
CA ASN A 86 1.45 11.04 19.40
C ASN A 86 2.20 12.12 20.20
N LYS A 87 3.41 12.48 19.77
CA LYS A 87 4.22 13.53 20.41
C LYS A 87 3.52 14.89 20.32
N SER A 88 3.02 15.27 19.16
CA SER A 88 2.28 16.52 18.97
C SER A 88 1.02 16.58 19.84
N CYS A 89 0.23 15.49 19.90
CA CYS A 89 -0.93 15.41 20.80
C CYS A 89 -0.51 15.55 22.26
N PHE A 90 0.57 14.88 22.68
CA PHE A 90 1.06 14.95 24.05
C PHE A 90 1.54 16.35 24.44
N GLU A 91 2.33 17.00 23.58
CA GLU A 91 2.82 18.38 23.80
C GLU A 91 1.66 19.38 23.89
N ASN A 92 0.64 19.25 23.05
CA ASN A 92 -0.54 20.12 23.09
C ASN A 92 -1.36 19.94 24.39
N VAL A 93 -1.39 18.74 24.97
CA VAL A 93 -2.10 18.49 26.24
C VAL A 93 -1.28 18.96 27.44
N TYR A 94 0.03 18.67 27.46
CA TYR A 94 0.91 19.01 28.60
C TYR A 94 1.27 20.50 28.66
N ASN A 95 1.43 21.17 27.51
CA ASN A 95 1.71 22.61 27.47
C ASN A 95 0.44 23.46 27.63
N TYR A 96 -0.73 22.83 27.81
CA TYR A 96 -1.98 23.48 28.20
C TYR A 96 -2.22 23.34 29.72
N MET A 97 -1.17 23.45 30.55
CA MET A 97 -1.41 23.89 31.92
C MET A 97 -1.65 25.40 31.87
N PRO A 98 -2.87 25.89 32.15
CA PRO A 98 -3.05 27.32 32.30
C PRO A 98 -2.20 27.75 33.49
N GLU A 99 -1.46 28.85 33.33
CA GLU A 99 -0.95 29.65 34.43
C GLU A 99 -2.18 30.18 35.21
N VAL A 100 -2.82 29.32 36.00
CA VAL A 100 -3.80 29.74 37.00
C VAL A 100 -3.00 30.26 38.18
N GLY A 101 -2.86 31.59 38.20
CA GLY A 101 -2.39 32.35 39.36
C GLY A 101 -3.35 32.34 40.54
#